data_AF-N1ZAP2-F1
#
_entry.id   AF-N1ZAP2-F1
#
_cell.length_a   1.000
_cell.length_b   1.000
_cell.length_c   1.000
_cell.angle_alpha   90.00
_cell.angle_beta   90.00
_cell.angle_gamma   90.00
#
_symmetry.space_group_name_H-M   'P 1'
#
loop_
_entity.id
_entity.type
_entity.pdbx_description
1 polymer ?
#
loop_
_entity_poly.entity_id
_entity_poly.type
_entity_poly.pdbx_seq_one_letter_code
_entity_poly.pdbx_strand_id
1 'polypeptide(L)'
;MQKNKMNVQEYELSIEVTVKKGYILSGQSMYTGDNVLIGVYVEKAFLSSGAIAIFQRYHRSENVTFSGVKEISIHMKNGKVYNLWYDCEDKTVSYNEQTDEAVTYILFAETIPLKKIEAIEIEGQKFEI
;
A
#
# COMPACT_ATOMS: atom_id res chain seq x y z
N MET A 1 -19.70 41.52 -21.01
CA MET A 1 -18.43 40.75 -21.06
C MET A 1 -18.75 39.30 -20.75
N GLN A 2 -18.52 38.39 -21.70
CA GLN A 2 -18.74 36.95 -21.55
C GLN A 2 -17.53 36.29 -20.89
N LYS A 3 -17.84 35.47 -19.87
CA LYS A 3 -17.20 34.24 -19.35
C LYS A 3 -15.68 34.08 -19.50
N ASN A 4 -15.04 33.83 -18.36
CA ASN A 4 -14.19 32.66 -18.17
C ASN A 4 -14.55 31.98 -16.86
N LYS A 5 -15.52 31.04 -16.90
CA LYS A 5 -15.59 30.00 -15.87
C LYS A 5 -14.51 29.01 -16.22
N MET A 6 -13.36 29.10 -15.55
CA MET A 6 -12.41 27.99 -15.51
C MET A 6 -13.16 26.80 -14.90
N ASN A 7 -13.46 25.79 -15.72
CA ASN A 7 -13.75 24.46 -15.22
C ASN A 7 -12.47 23.96 -14.55
N VAL A 8 -12.33 24.24 -13.26
CA VAL A 8 -11.39 23.50 -12.41
C VAL A 8 -12.01 22.13 -12.26
N GLN A 9 -11.67 21.24 -13.17
CA GLN A 9 -11.90 19.81 -12.99
C GLN A 9 -11.00 19.44 -11.81
N GLU A 10 -11.57 19.18 -10.63
CA GLU A 10 -10.83 18.71 -9.47
C GLU A 10 -10.12 17.42 -9.87
N TYR A 11 -8.82 17.51 -10.13
CA TYR A 11 -8.00 16.33 -10.32
C TYR A 11 -7.82 15.74 -8.92
N GLU A 12 -8.39 14.56 -8.67
CA GLU A 12 -8.01 13.76 -7.50
C GLU A 12 -6.50 13.51 -7.59
N LEU A 13 -5.74 14.17 -6.71
CA LEU A 13 -4.29 14.00 -6.61
C LEU A 13 -3.95 12.65 -5.96
N SER A 14 -4.89 12.11 -5.18
CA SER A 14 -4.75 10.83 -4.49
C SER A 14 -6.10 10.25 -4.10
N ILE A 15 -6.14 8.94 -3.89
CA ILE A 15 -7.24 8.20 -3.27
C ILE A 15 -6.76 7.67 -1.93
N GLU A 16 -7.53 7.91 -0.86
CA GLU A 16 -7.34 7.25 0.44
C GLU A 16 -8.32 6.07 0.55
N VAL A 17 -7.81 4.87 0.80
CA VAL A 17 -8.62 3.67 1.03
C VAL A 17 -8.46 3.26 2.49
N THR A 18 -9.58 3.24 3.22
CA THR A 18 -9.60 2.68 4.58
C THR A 18 -9.61 1.15 4.50
N VAL A 19 -8.64 0.50 5.16
CA VAL A 19 -8.45 -0.95 5.10
C VAL A 19 -8.85 -1.61 6.42
N LYS A 20 -8.28 -1.14 7.54
CA LYS A 20 -8.56 -1.60 8.91
C LYS A 20 -8.57 -3.12 9.07
N LYS A 21 -7.52 -3.80 8.60
CA LYS A 21 -7.42 -5.27 8.58
C LYS A 21 -6.15 -5.77 9.28
N GLY A 22 -6.31 -6.78 10.13
CA GLY A 22 -5.19 -7.54 10.69
C GLY A 22 -4.84 -8.78 9.88
N TYR A 23 -3.55 -9.12 9.79
CA TYR A 23 -3.03 -10.35 9.22
C TYR A 23 -1.69 -10.72 9.86
N ILE A 24 -1.16 -11.89 9.49
CA ILE A 24 0.10 -12.41 10.00
C ILE A 24 1.12 -12.39 8.88
N LEU A 25 2.27 -11.80 9.12
CA LEU A 25 3.44 -11.90 8.25
C LEU A 25 4.51 -12.80 8.87
N SER A 26 5.37 -13.34 8.01
CA SER A 26 6.62 -13.97 8.44
C SER A 26 7.75 -12.95 8.45
N GLY A 27 8.54 -12.94 9.52
CA GLY A 27 9.83 -12.25 9.58
C GLY A 27 10.93 -13.19 10.07
N GLN A 28 12.11 -12.63 10.31
CA GLN A 28 13.26 -13.35 10.85
C GLN A 28 13.72 -12.74 12.16
N SER A 29 13.95 -13.59 13.16
CA SER A 29 14.62 -13.23 14.39
C SER A 29 16.03 -12.72 14.09
N MET A 30 16.38 -11.52 14.56
CA MET A 30 17.74 -10.98 14.40
C MET A 30 18.77 -11.75 15.26
N TYR A 31 18.32 -12.49 16.29
CA TYR A 31 19.21 -13.23 17.19
C TYR A 31 19.48 -14.65 16.72
N THR A 32 18.44 -15.35 16.26
CA THR A 32 18.52 -16.78 15.92
C THR A 32 18.47 -17.04 14.42
N GLY A 33 17.97 -16.09 13.62
CA GLY A 33 17.69 -16.28 12.20
C GLY A 33 16.42 -17.09 11.91
N ASP A 34 15.73 -17.58 12.95
CA ASP A 34 14.53 -18.38 12.78
C ASP A 34 13.37 -17.55 12.23
N ASN A 35 12.49 -18.22 11.49
CA ASN A 35 11.23 -17.63 11.04
C ASN A 35 10.31 -17.40 12.25
N VAL A 36 9.80 -16.19 12.36
CA VAL A 36 8.83 -15.79 13.39
C VAL A 36 7.59 -15.20 12.76
N LEU A 37 6.45 -15.39 13.40
CA LEU A 37 5.18 -14.80 12.96
C LEU A 37 4.98 -13.44 13.64
N ILE A 38 4.58 -12.45 12.85
CA ILE A 38 4.37 -11.07 13.30
C ILE A 38 2.94 -10.68 13.00
N GLY A 39 2.24 -10.14 14.01
CA GLY A 39 0.93 -9.54 13.80
C GLY A 39 1.06 -8.18 13.13
N VAL A 40 0.30 -7.93 12.08
CA VAL A 40 0.31 -6.67 11.34
C VAL A 40 -1.12 -6.18 11.17
N TYR A 41 -1.32 -4.88 11.35
CA TYR A 41 -2.57 -4.20 11.13
C TYR A 41 -2.38 -3.13 10.05
N VAL A 42 -3.04 -3.26 8.90
CA VAL A 42 -3.07 -2.22 7.88
C VAL A 42 -4.23 -1.28 8.17
N GLU A 43 -3.92 -0.01 8.39
CA GLU A 43 -4.91 1.02 8.69
C GLU A 43 -5.54 1.52 7.39
N LYS A 44 -4.70 1.90 6.43
CA LYS A 44 -5.10 2.55 5.18
C LYS A 44 -4.04 2.44 4.10
N ALA A 45 -4.45 2.69 2.87
CA ALA A 45 -3.58 2.89 1.72
C ALA A 45 -3.85 4.25 1.07
N PHE A 46 -2.80 4.94 0.64
CA PHE A 46 -2.88 6.13 -0.20
C PHE A 46 -2.34 5.81 -1.58
N LEU A 47 -3.16 6.01 -2.60
CA LEU A 47 -2.79 5.85 -3.99
C LEU A 47 -2.63 7.22 -4.64
N SER A 48 -1.58 7.38 -5.41
CA SER A 48 -1.35 8.49 -6.34
C SER A 48 -1.15 7.91 -7.74
N SER A 49 -1.09 8.76 -8.76
CA SER A 49 -0.89 8.27 -10.12
C SER A 49 0.45 7.56 -10.33
N GLY A 50 1.45 7.78 -9.47
CA GLY A 50 2.79 7.18 -9.62
C GLY A 50 3.23 6.28 -8.47
N ALA A 51 2.44 6.15 -7.42
CA ALA A 51 2.86 5.45 -6.21
C ALA A 51 1.68 5.00 -5.35
N ILE A 52 1.95 4.04 -4.47
CA ILE A 52 1.11 3.68 -3.33
C ILE A 52 1.92 3.72 -2.03
N ALA A 53 1.26 4.14 -0.95
CA ALA A 53 1.75 4.06 0.42
C ALA A 53 0.77 3.28 1.29
N ILE A 54 1.23 2.24 1.99
CA ILE A 54 0.40 1.38 2.85
C ILE A 54 0.84 1.54 4.29
N PHE A 55 -0.05 2.08 5.12
CA PHE A 55 0.20 2.42 6.51
C PHE A 55 -0.16 1.25 7.41
N GLN A 56 0.81 0.82 8.21
CA GLN A 56 0.76 -0.39 8.99
C GLN A 56 1.17 -0.13 10.43
N ARG A 57 0.66 -0.97 11.33
CA ARG A 57 1.16 -1.13 12.69
C ARG A 57 1.51 -2.58 12.95
N TYR A 58 2.66 -2.79 13.55
CA TYR A 58 3.21 -4.09 13.83
C TYR A 58 3.04 -4.41 15.31
N HIS A 59 2.76 -5.67 15.61
CA HIS A 59 2.83 -6.21 16.95
C HIS A 59 3.96 -7.23 16.97
N ARG A 60 5.14 -6.79 17.40
CA ARG A 60 6.36 -7.60 17.42
C ARG A 60 6.94 -7.73 18.83
N SER A 61 7.64 -8.83 19.06
CA SER A 61 8.72 -8.84 20.04
C SER A 61 9.92 -8.08 19.46
N GLU A 62 10.64 -7.31 20.27
CA GLU A 62 11.84 -6.58 19.85
C GLU A 62 12.79 -7.49 19.04
N ASN A 63 13.46 -6.94 18.01
CA ASN A 63 14.52 -7.60 17.19
C ASN A 63 14.05 -8.61 16.12
N VAL A 64 13.11 -8.20 15.27
CA VAL A 64 12.66 -8.98 14.10
C VAL A 64 12.80 -8.15 12.83
N THR A 65 13.39 -8.73 11.77
CA THR A 65 13.40 -8.16 10.41
C THR A 65 12.21 -8.68 9.60
N PHE A 66 11.63 -7.84 8.75
CA PHE A 66 10.53 -8.21 7.85
C PHE A 66 10.54 -7.31 6.61
N SER A 67 9.84 -7.73 5.55
CA SER A 67 9.85 -7.04 4.25
C SER A 67 8.57 -6.24 3.94
N GLY A 68 7.71 -6.03 4.92
CA GLY A 68 6.40 -5.36 4.75
C GLY A 68 5.34 -6.23 4.07
N VAL A 69 4.21 -5.61 3.74
CA VAL A 69 3.12 -6.24 2.95
C VAL A 69 3.60 -6.49 1.53
N LYS A 70 3.35 -7.69 1.01
CA LYS A 70 3.74 -8.06 -0.36
C LYS A 70 2.55 -8.35 -1.24
N GLU A 71 1.46 -8.87 -0.68
CA GLU A 71 0.29 -9.20 -1.48
C GLU A 71 -0.57 -7.95 -1.68
N ILE A 72 -0.17 -7.13 -2.64
CA ILE A 72 -0.83 -5.86 -2.96
C ILE A 72 -1.11 -5.84 -4.46
N SER A 73 -2.37 -5.67 -4.84
CA SER A 73 -2.77 -5.57 -6.24
C SER A 73 -3.70 -4.38 -6.52
N ILE A 74 -3.60 -3.81 -7.72
CA ILE A 74 -4.53 -2.81 -8.23
C ILE A 74 -5.39 -3.46 -9.30
N HIS A 75 -6.71 -3.40 -9.12
CA HIS A 75 -7.70 -3.83 -10.09
C HIS A 75 -8.17 -2.63 -10.91
N MET A 76 -8.06 -2.73 -12.22
CA MET A 76 -8.48 -1.68 -13.15
C MET A 76 -9.89 -1.98 -13.69
N LYS A 77 -10.67 -0.93 -13.98
CA LYS A 77 -12.02 -1.02 -14.56
C LYS A 77 -12.09 -1.77 -15.90
N ASN A 78 -10.96 -1.95 -16.58
CA ASN A 78 -10.87 -2.71 -17.83
C ASN A 78 -10.51 -4.20 -17.60
N GLY A 79 -10.51 -4.66 -16.35
CA GLY A 79 -10.17 -6.04 -15.96
C GLY A 79 -8.68 -6.35 -15.83
N LYS A 80 -7.79 -5.39 -16.08
CA LYS A 80 -6.34 -5.59 -15.85
C LYS A 80 -6.06 -5.57 -14.34
N VAL A 81 -5.19 -6.47 -13.89
CA VAL A 81 -4.69 -6.51 -12.51
C VAL A 81 -3.18 -6.27 -12.53
N TYR A 82 -2.71 -5.40 -11.65
CA TYR A 82 -1.29 -5.17 -11.40
C TYR A 82 -0.94 -5.74 -10.04
N ASN A 83 -0.01 -6.70 -9.98
CA ASN A 83 0.52 -7.19 -8.70
C ASN A 83 1.74 -6.33 -8.34
N LEU A 84 1.56 -5.38 -7.45
CA LEU A 84 2.51 -4.30 -7.26
C LEU A 84 3.87 -4.76 -6.76
N TRP A 85 3.91 -5.80 -5.92
CA TRP A 85 5.17 -6.28 -5.36
C TRP A 85 6.07 -6.96 -6.40
N TYR A 86 5.45 -7.65 -7.37
CA TYR A 86 6.16 -8.30 -8.47
C TYR A 86 6.36 -7.40 -9.68
N ASP A 87 5.39 -6.53 -9.99
CA ASP A 87 5.41 -5.67 -11.17
C ASP A 87 6.26 -4.40 -10.98
N CYS A 88 6.51 -3.99 -9.73
CA CYS A 88 7.30 -2.78 -9.43
C CYS A 88 8.66 -3.14 -8.83
N GLU A 89 9.71 -2.55 -9.40
CA GLU A 89 11.08 -2.73 -8.90
C GLU A 89 11.32 -1.88 -7.64
N ASP A 90 10.90 -0.62 -7.66
CA ASP A 90 11.13 0.35 -6.58
C ASP A 90 10.07 0.23 -5.48
N LYS A 91 10.52 -0.33 -4.36
CA LYS A 91 9.73 -0.57 -3.16
C LYS A 91 10.60 -0.39 -1.94
N THR A 92 10.06 0.29 -0.95
CA THR A 92 10.73 0.53 0.33
C THR A 92 9.76 0.30 1.48
N VAL A 93 10.32 -0.11 2.62
CA VAL A 93 9.58 -0.21 3.87
C VAL A 93 10.31 0.66 4.88
N SER A 94 9.63 1.70 5.37
CA SER A 94 10.10 2.49 6.51
C SER A 94 9.44 1.98 7.78
N TYR A 95 10.18 1.96 8.87
CA TYR A 95 9.70 1.46 10.15
C TYR A 95 10.11 2.39 11.29
N ASN A 96 9.18 2.66 12.20
CA ASN A 96 9.39 3.41 13.42
C ASN A 96 9.29 2.47 14.63
N GLU A 97 10.42 2.22 15.29
CA GLU A 97 10.49 1.30 16.43
C GLU A 97 9.83 1.82 17.71
N GLN A 98 9.60 3.13 17.81
CA GLN A 98 8.98 3.72 19.00
C GLN A 98 7.46 3.64 18.98
N THR A 99 6.86 3.63 17.78
CA THR A 99 5.40 3.62 17.58
C THR A 99 4.90 2.32 16.98
N ASP A 100 5.81 1.40 16.63
CA ASP A 100 5.57 0.19 15.85
C ASP A 100 4.83 0.43 14.53
N GLU A 101 4.99 1.62 13.95
CA GLU A 101 4.40 2.00 12.68
C GLU A 101 5.35 1.69 11.53
N ALA A 102 4.80 1.21 10.42
CA ALA A 102 5.54 1.06 9.17
C ALA A 102 4.76 1.61 8.00
N VAL A 103 5.49 1.99 6.96
CA VAL A 103 4.90 2.32 5.68
C VAL A 103 5.62 1.57 4.58
N THR A 104 4.86 0.75 3.84
CA THR A 104 5.32 0.16 2.58
C THR A 104 5.01 1.15 1.47
N TYR A 105 6.05 1.64 0.81
CA TYR A 105 5.96 2.50 -0.37
C TYR A 105 6.33 1.70 -1.61
N ILE A 106 5.54 1.82 -2.67
CA ILE A 106 5.84 1.22 -3.98
C ILE A 106 5.65 2.30 -5.04
N LEU A 107 6.67 2.51 -5.87
CA LEU A 107 6.61 3.41 -7.03
C LEU A 107 6.27 2.61 -8.28
N PHE A 108 5.34 3.11 -9.08
CA PHE A 108 4.94 2.46 -10.32
C PHE A 108 5.97 2.74 -11.41
N ALA A 109 6.30 1.72 -12.21
CA ALA A 109 7.13 1.89 -13.40
C ALA A 109 6.50 2.85 -14.42
N GLU A 110 5.16 2.85 -14.51
CA GLU A 110 4.38 3.76 -15.33
C GLU A 110 3.23 4.36 -14.52
N THR A 111 2.84 5.60 -14.84
CA THR A 111 1.72 6.24 -14.16
C THR A 111 0.40 5.51 -14.42
N ILE A 112 -0.37 5.26 -13.35
CA ILE A 112 -1.69 4.65 -13.38
C ILE A 112 -2.75 5.77 -13.20
N PRO A 113 -3.65 6.01 -14.17
CA PRO A 113 -4.70 7.00 -14.00
C PRO A 113 -5.71 6.58 -12.93
N LEU A 114 -5.79 7.35 -11.83
CA LEU A 114 -6.64 7.04 -10.66
C LEU A 114 -8.09 6.72 -11.03
N LYS A 115 -8.70 7.50 -11.93
CA LYS A 115 -10.09 7.28 -12.41
C LYS A 115 -10.36 5.91 -13.04
N LYS A 116 -9.31 5.21 -13.48
CA LYS A 116 -9.39 3.88 -14.11
C LYS A 116 -9.21 2.75 -13.11
N ILE A 117 -8.85 3.04 -11.87
CA ILE A 117 -8.79 2.06 -10.79
C ILE A 117 -10.22 1.73 -10.36
N GLU A 118 -10.47 0.45 -10.12
CA GLU A 118 -11.73 -0.09 -9.59
C GLU A 118 -11.59 -0.45 -8.12
N ALA A 119 -10.46 -1.03 -7.75
CA ALA A 119 -10.21 -1.45 -6.38
C ALA A 119 -8.71 -1.63 -6.11
N ILE A 120 -8.38 -1.64 -4.84
CA ILE A 120 -7.12 -2.18 -4.33
C ILE A 120 -7.39 -3.49 -3.60
N GLU A 121 -6.51 -4.47 -3.77
CA GLU A 121 -6.51 -5.71 -3.02
C GLU A 121 -5.26 -5.77 -2.14
N ILE A 122 -5.45 -6.05 -0.85
CA ILE A 122 -4.36 -6.21 0.13
C ILE A 122 -4.60 -7.51 0.89
N GLU A 123 -3.63 -8.43 0.82
CA GLU A 123 -3.65 -9.73 1.51
C GLU A 123 -5.00 -10.45 1.29
N GLY A 124 -5.31 -10.70 0.01
CA GLY A 124 -6.50 -11.39 -0.47
C GLY A 124 -7.84 -10.67 -0.28
N GLN A 125 -7.87 -9.42 0.21
CA GLN A 125 -9.11 -8.66 0.39
C GLN A 125 -9.17 -7.44 -0.51
N LYS A 126 -10.26 -7.35 -1.28
CA LYS A 126 -10.56 -6.27 -2.20
C LYS A 126 -11.29 -5.11 -1.50
N PHE A 127 -10.87 -3.89 -1.77
CA PHE A 127 -11.42 -2.63 -1.28
C PHE A 127 -11.77 -1.75 -2.49
N GLU A 128 -13.05 -1.55 -2.74
CA GLU A 128 -13.56 -0.78 -3.88
C GLU A 128 -13.28 0.72 -3.73
N ILE A 129 -13.06 1.38 -4.87
CA ILE A 129 -12.74 2.80 -5.02
C ILE A 129 -13.82 3.51 -5.83
#